data_AF-A0A8T4LZ90-F1
#
_entry.id   AF-A0A8T4LZ90-F1
#
_cell.length_a   1.000
_cell.length_b   1.000
_cell.length_c   1.000
_cell.angle_alpha   90.00
_cell.angle_beta   90.00
_cell.angle_gamma   90.00
#
_symmetry.space_group_name_H-M   'P 1'
#
loop_
_entity.id
_entity.type
_entity.pdbx_description
1 polymer ?
#
loop_
_entity_poly.entity_id
_entity_poly.type
_entity_poly.pdbx_seq_one_letter_code
_entity_poly.pdbx_strand_id
1 'polypeptide(L)' 'MGLKTFNLKEEIYKEFSEHCKKEGISMSKKVERFIKEETVRLKSKTIDKKEGNDIIKVSDENSFKKYC' A
#
# COMPACT_ATOMS: atom_id res chain seq x y z
N MET A 1 1.91 -4.45 15.39
CA MET A 1 1.19 -4.66 14.11
C MET A 1 0.56 -6.04 14.13
N GLY A 2 -0.70 -6.18 13.72
CA GLY A 2 -1.37 -7.49 13.66
C GLY A 2 -1.04 -8.24 12.36
N LEU A 3 -0.92 -9.56 12.43
CA LEU A 3 -0.74 -10.39 11.24
C LEU A 3 -2.01 -10.32 10.38
N LYS A 4 -1.87 -9.94 9.11
CA LYS A 4 -2.96 -10.00 8.12
C LYS A 4 -2.63 -11.08 7.11
N THR A 5 -3.48 -12.10 7.04
CA THR A 5 -3.34 -13.23 6.12
C THR A 5 -4.36 -13.12 5.01
N PHE A 6 -3.93 -13.38 3.77
CA PHE A 6 -4.79 -13.42 2.60
C PHE A 6 -4.71 -14.80 1.99
N ASN A 7 -5.85 -15.33 1.54
CA ASN A 7 -5.87 -16.55 0.75
C ASN A 7 -5.72 -16.17 -0.73
N LEU A 8 -4.54 -16.38 -1.29
CA LEU A 8 -4.24 -16.08 -2.70
C LEU A 8 -4.00 -17.38 -3.46
N LYS A 9 -4.33 -17.40 -4.74
CA LYS A 9 -3.94 -18.51 -5.62
C LYS A 9 -2.42 -18.60 -5.67
N GLU A 10 -1.89 -19.83 -5.63
CA GLU A 10 -0.45 -20.08 -5.58
C GLU A 10 0.28 -19.48 -6.78
N GLU A 11 -0.29 -19.62 -7.98
CA GLU A 11 0.27 -19.09 -9.23
C GLU A 11 0.48 -17.57 -9.16
N ILE A 12 -0.54 -16.84 -8.70
CA ILE A 12 -0.51 -15.37 -8.57
C ILE A 12 0.52 -14.94 -7.51
N TYR A 13 0.55 -15.66 -6.38
CA TYR A 13 1.51 -15.38 -5.31
C TYR A 13 2.95 -15.58 -5.80
N LYS A 14 3.22 -16.68 -6.51
CA LYS A 14 4.56 -16.99 -7.06
C LYS A 14 5.00 -15.93 -8.04
N GLU A 15 4.18 -15.60 -9.03
CA GLU A 15 4.50 -14.60 -10.05
C GLU A 15 4.82 -13.25 -9.40
N PHE A 16 3.96 -12.79 -8.49
CA PHE A 16 4.17 -11.52 -7.80
C PHE A 16 5.41 -11.55 -6.89
N SER A 17 5.70 -12.69 -6.27
CA SER A 17 6.90 -12.86 -5.45
C SER A 17 8.18 -12.84 -6.25
N GLU A 18 8.19 -13.45 -7.43
CA GLU A 18 9.34 -13.38 -8.32
C GLU A 18 9.56 -11.98 -8.84
N HIS A 19 8.49 -11.27 -9.19
CA HIS A 19 8.57 -9.86 -9.59
C HIS A 19 9.19 -9.00 -8.47
N CYS A 20 8.71 -9.11 -7.24
CA CYS A 20 9.26 -8.37 -6.11
C CYS A 20 10.75 -8.68 -5.87
N LYS A 21 11.15 -9.94 -6.01
CA LYS A 21 12.57 -10.36 -5.90
C LYS A 21 13.43 -9.75 -7.00
N LYS A 22 12.97 -9.75 -8.25
CA LYS A 22 13.68 -9.17 -9.40
C LYS A 22 13.92 -7.67 -9.23
N GLU A 23 12.94 -6.96 -8.68
CA GLU A 23 13.01 -5.52 -8.41
C GLU A 23 13.77 -5.16 -7.11
N GLY A 24 14.16 -6.15 -6.30
CA GLY A 24 14.78 -5.92 -4.99
C GLY A 24 13.83 -5.27 -3.96
N ILE A 25 12.52 -5.46 -4.12
CA ILE A 25 11.49 -4.84 -3.28
C ILE A 25 10.90 -5.88 -2.32
N SER A 26 10.66 -5.47 -1.08
CA SER A 26 9.93 -6.31 -0.12
C SER A 26 8.48 -6.50 -0.56
N MET A 27 8.05 -7.75 -0.62
CA MET A 27 6.67 -8.17 -0.89
C MET A 27 5.66 -7.42 -0.03
N SER A 28 5.88 -7.38 1.29
CA SER A 28 4.94 -6.73 2.22
C SER A 28 4.81 -5.23 1.95
N LYS A 29 5.91 -4.54 1.65
CA LYS A 29 5.89 -3.11 1.30
C LYS A 29 5.15 -2.86 -0.02
N LYS A 30 5.31 -3.74 -1.01
CA LYS A 30 4.61 -3.61 -2.30
C LYS A 30 3.10 -3.81 -2.12
N VAL A 31 2.69 -4.83 -1.34
CA VAL A 31 1.28 -5.07 -1.01
C VAL A 31 0.68 -3.90 -0.23
N GLU A 32 1.39 -3.36 0.76
CA GLU A 32 0.92 -2.21 1.53
C GLU A 32 0.71 -0.97 0.65
N ARG A 33 1.67 -0.68 -0.24
CA ARG A 33 1.53 0.42 -1.22
C ARG A 33 0.35 0.19 -2.15
N PHE A 34 0.19 -1.02 -2.68
CA PHE A 34 -0.93 -1.37 -3.55
C PHE A 34 -2.27 -1.13 -2.85
N ILE A 35 -2.44 -1.62 -1.61
CA ILE A 35 -3.67 -1.43 -0.84
C ILE A 35 -3.92 0.08 -0.58
N LYS A 36 -2.87 0.85 -0.27
CA LYS A 36 -2.98 2.29 -0.06
C LYS A 36 -3.42 3.03 -1.31
N GLU A 37 -2.81 2.74 -2.46
CA GLU A 37 -3.16 3.31 -3.76
C GLU A 37 -4.59 2.97 -4.17
N GLU A 38 -5.00 1.71 -4.05
CA GLU A 38 -6.38 1.28 -4.33
C GLU A 38 -7.38 1.94 -3.39
N THR A 39 -7.05 2.10 -2.10
CA THR A 39 -7.92 2.81 -1.15
C THR A 39 -8.12 4.27 -1.56
N VAL A 40 -7.07 4.95 -2.02
CA VAL A 40 -7.16 6.32 -2.54
C VAL A 40 -8.02 6.36 -3.81
N ARG A 41 -7.84 5.42 -4.74
CA ARG A 41 -8.66 5.31 -5.96
C ARG A 41 -10.13 5.07 -5.68
N LEU A 42 -10.44 4.24 -4.68
CA LEU A 42 -11.82 4.01 -4.25
C LEU A 42 -12.43 5.28 -3.66
N LYS A 43 -11.67 6.00 -2.82
CA LYS A 43 -12.10 7.28 -2.26
C LYS A 43 -12.31 8.34 -3.35
N SER A 44 -11.39 8.47 -4.30
CA SER A 44 -11.52 9.45 -5.38
C SER A 44 -12.72 9.17 -6.29
N LYS A 45 -13.02 7.90 -6.59
CA LYS A 45 -14.27 7.51 -7.28
C LYS A 45 -15.54 7.84 -6.49
N THR A 46 -15.43 8.03 -5.18
CA THR A 46 -16.55 8.43 -4.33
C THR A 46 -16.76 9.94 -4.32
N ILE A 47 -15.73 10.74 -4.67
CA ILE A 47 -15.79 12.21 -4.71
C ILE A 47 -16.63 12.72 -5.88
N ASP A 48 -16.77 11.95 -6.96
CA ASP A 48 -17.77 12.25 -8.02
C ASP A 48 -19.23 12.16 -7.52
N LYS A 49 -19.46 11.71 -6.28
CA LYS A 49 -20.80 11.63 -5.66
C LYS A 49 -20.99 12.44 -4.38
N LYS A 50 -19.97 13.08 -3.79
CA LYS A 50 -20.17 13.98 -2.64
C LYS A 50 -19.15 15.12 -2.60
N GLU A 51 -19.68 16.33 -2.64
CA GLU A 51 -19.02 17.61 -2.34
C GLU A 51 -18.28 17.57 -1.00
N GLY A 52 -17.17 18.31 -0.92
CA GLY A 52 -16.61 18.77 0.36
C GLY A 52 -15.13 18.46 0.57
N ASN A 53 -14.32 19.50 0.34
CA ASN A 53 -12.91 19.70 0.69
C ASN A 53 -12.35 18.85 1.85
N ASP A 54 -11.20 18.20 1.61
CA ASP A 54 -10.08 18.18 2.56
C ASP A 54 -8.74 17.91 1.85
N ILE A 55 -7.83 18.87 1.98
CA ILE A 55 -6.46 18.84 1.43
C ILE A 55 -5.61 17.93 2.31
N ILE A 56 -5.30 16.71 1.85
CA ILE A 56 -4.32 15.85 2.53
C ILE A 56 -2.92 16.23 2.06
N LYS A 57 -2.20 17.01 2.88
CA LYS A 57 -0.75 17.22 2.76
C LYS A 57 -0.05 15.89 3.01
N VAL A 58 0.60 15.33 1.98
CA VAL A 58 1.56 14.24 2.14
C VAL A 58 2.89 14.88 2.51
N SER A 59 3.21 14.90 3.81
CA SER A 59 4.53 15.27 4.29
C SER A 59 5.36 14.01 4.47
N ASP A 60 6.36 13.82 3.60
CA ASP A 60 7.47 12.90 3.82
C ASP A 60 8.32 13.41 4.98
N GLU A 61 8.07 12.95 6.20
CA GLU A 61 8.98 13.14 7.33
C GLU A 61 9.73 11.86 7.66
N ASN A 62 10.87 11.78 6.98
CA ASN A 62 12.03 10.99 7.34
C ASN A 62 12.52 11.39 8.75
N SER A 63 12.09 10.70 9.81
CA SER A 63 12.79 10.74 11.11
C SER A 63 12.33 9.65 12.07
N PHE A 64 12.85 8.43 11.93
CA PHE A 64 12.86 7.51 13.08
C PHE A 64 14.18 7.64 13.82
N LYS A 65 14.15 8.54 14.82
CA LYS A 65 15.13 8.62 15.90
C LYS A 65 15.33 7.25 16.54
N LYS A 66 16.53 6.72 16.33
CA LYS A 66 17.44 6.13 17.33
C LYS A 66 16.94 6.26 18.78
N TYR A 67 16.62 5.13 19.42
CA TYR A 67 16.77 4.97 20.86
C TYR A 67 17.29 3.56 21.18
N CYS A 68 18.37 3.57 21.96
CA CYS A 68 18.87 2.45 22.76
C CYS A 68 17.84 2.03 23.82
#